data_AF-A0A2D8I2N3-F1
#
_entry.id   AF-A0A2D8I2N3-F1
#
_cell.length_a   1.000
_cell.length_b   1.000
_cell.length_c   1.000
_cell.angle_alpha   90.00
_cell.angle_beta   90.00
_cell.angle_gamma   90.00
#
_symmetry.space_group_name_H-M   'P 1'
#
loop_
_entity.id
_entity.type
_entity.pdbx_description
1 polymer ?
#
loop_
_entity_poly.entity_id
_entity_poly.type
_entity_poly.pdbx_seq_one_letter_code
_entity_poly.pdbx_strand_id
1 'polypeptide(L)'
;MGKSIGVTKNLRAFTLVELLVVLAIFGVLIGIMFKGYFYVINQQAYKQAKVEIEALKLSVEDYRRSFGGYPICPQNVCTPGECLFLSLAGFHNERGTLEMPPYPATISTDLFGYDLNSYDISEVPDISHNDGKSLMFWLSKMLGKDVAFLDPWGNEYIYEYPLEEGGPGFRLFSAGPDGKTGKDWSADDVN
;
A
#
# COMPACT_ATOMS: atom_id res chain seq x y z
N MET A 1 -56.10 31.33 39.93
CA MET A 1 -56.70 30.53 38.84
C MET A 1 -55.67 30.30 37.75
N GLY A 2 -55.17 29.07 37.58
CA GLY A 2 -54.26 28.70 36.50
C GLY A 2 -54.89 27.59 35.65
N LYS A 3 -55.20 27.89 34.40
CA LYS A 3 -55.86 26.96 33.46
C LYS A 3 -54.78 26.11 32.81
N SER A 4 -54.72 24.81 33.10
CA SER A 4 -53.77 23.91 32.43
C SER A 4 -54.25 23.67 30.99
N ILE A 5 -53.41 24.01 30.03
CA ILE A 5 -53.67 23.80 28.61
C ILE A 5 -53.21 22.37 28.31
N GLY A 6 -54.15 21.44 28.23
CA GLY A 6 -53.87 20.05 27.85
C GLY A 6 -53.48 19.98 26.37
N VAL A 7 -52.18 19.94 26.09
CA VAL A 7 -51.67 19.67 24.73
C VAL A 7 -51.74 18.15 24.51
N THR A 8 -52.80 17.68 23.87
CA THR A 8 -52.86 16.31 23.36
C THR A 8 -51.95 16.18 22.15
N LYS A 9 -50.73 15.66 22.36
CA LYS A 9 -49.87 15.25 21.26
C LYS A 9 -50.49 14.02 20.59
N ASN A 10 -51.03 14.21 19.39
CA ASN A 10 -51.40 13.10 18.49
C ASN A 10 -50.14 12.36 18.07
N LEU A 11 -49.77 11.31 18.80
CA LEU A 11 -48.74 10.37 18.38
C LEU A 11 -49.36 9.46 17.32
N ARG A 12 -49.20 9.82 16.04
CA ARG A 12 -49.51 8.91 14.94
C ARG A 12 -48.51 7.76 14.97
N ALA A 13 -49.00 6.56 15.22
CA ALA A 13 -48.22 5.33 15.09
C ALA A 13 -48.13 4.94 13.61
N PHE A 14 -46.94 4.53 13.17
CA PHE A 14 -46.70 4.02 11.82
C PHE A 14 -47.45 2.71 11.59
N THR A 15 -47.96 2.52 10.37
CA THR A 15 -48.59 1.25 9.99
C THR A 15 -47.53 0.22 9.62
N LEU A 16 -47.83 -1.08 9.83
CA LEU A 16 -46.94 -2.19 9.41
C LEU A 16 -46.63 -2.13 7.90
N VAL A 17 -47.61 -1.74 7.09
CA VAL A 17 -47.46 -1.64 5.63
C VAL A 17 -46.45 -0.54 5.27
N GLU A 18 -46.49 0.59 5.96
CA GLU A 18 -45.59 1.72 5.72
C GLU A 18 -44.13 1.35 6.03
N LEU A 19 -43.89 0.66 7.14
CA LEU A 19 -42.56 0.13 7.46
C LEU A 19 -42.09 -0.89 6.41
N LEU A 20 -42.98 -1.78 5.95
CA LEU A 20 -42.64 -2.79 4.94
C LEU A 20 -42.26 -2.15 3.61
N VAL A 21 -43.01 -1.14 3.16
CA VAL A 21 -42.70 -0.39 1.93
C VAL A 21 -41.36 0.33 2.04
N VAL A 22 -41.07 0.96 3.19
CA VAL A 22 -39.79 1.64 3.42
C VAL A 22 -38.63 0.65 3.36
N LEU A 23 -38.73 -0.51 4.02
CA LEU A 23 -37.70 -1.54 3.99
C LEU A 23 -37.50 -2.14 2.59
N ALA A 24 -38.59 -2.31 1.83
CA ALA A 24 -38.53 -2.75 0.44
C ALA A 24 -37.78 -1.75 -0.45
N ILE A 25 -38.11 -0.46 -0.35
CA ILE A 25 -37.42 0.61 -1.10
C ILE A 25 -35.95 0.68 -0.67
N PHE A 26 -35.67 0.59 0.63
CA PHE A 26 -34.30 0.61 1.16
C PHE A 26 -33.46 -0.56 0.61
N GLY A 27 -34.02 -1.77 0.54
CA GLY A 27 -33.36 -2.92 -0.07
C GLY A 27 -33.02 -2.72 -1.54
N VAL A 28 -33.94 -2.13 -2.32
CA VAL A 28 -33.70 -1.80 -3.74
C VAL A 28 -32.60 -0.75 -3.89
N LEU A 29 -32.63 0.32 -3.09
CA LEU A 29 -31.64 1.39 -3.13
C LEU A 29 -30.24 0.88 -2.77
N ILE A 30 -30.13 0.08 -1.70
CA ILE A 30 -28.87 -0.56 -1.28
C ILE A 30 -28.30 -1.42 -2.41
N GLY A 31 -29.12 -2.25 -3.07
CA GLY A 31 -28.66 -3.11 -4.16
C GLY A 31 -28.04 -2.35 -5.33
N ILE A 32 -28.57 -1.17 -5.66
CA ILE A 32 -28.02 -0.30 -6.72
C ILE A 32 -26.73 0.38 -6.24
N MET A 33 -26.71 0.89 -5.00
CA MET A 33 -25.54 1.55 -4.43
C MET A 33 -24.32 0.65 -4.37
N PHE A 34 -24.49 -0.63 -3.99
CA PHE A 34 -23.38 -1.58 -3.91
C PHE A 34 -22.65 -1.75 -5.25
N LYS A 35 -23.37 -1.86 -6.38
CA LYS A 35 -22.74 -2.01 -7.70
C LYS A 35 -21.92 -0.77 -8.11
N GLY A 36 -22.45 0.42 -7.87
CA GLY A 36 -21.74 1.68 -8.17
C GLY A 36 -20.50 1.86 -7.30
N TYR A 37 -20.59 1.52 -6.02
CA TYR A 37 -19.50 1.64 -5.05
C TYR A 37 -18.25 0.84 -5.46
N PHE A 38 -18.41 -0.45 -5.78
CA PHE A 38 -17.28 -1.29 -6.18
C PHE A 38 -16.63 -0.84 -7.49
N TYR A 39 -17.40 -0.33 -8.45
CA TYR A 39 -16.84 0.20 -9.70
C TYR A 39 -15.94 1.42 -9.47
N VAL A 40 -16.37 2.36 -8.63
CA VAL A 40 -15.62 3.58 -8.34
C VAL A 40 -14.31 3.27 -7.60
N ILE A 41 -14.36 2.40 -6.59
CA ILE A 41 -13.16 2.01 -5.84
C ILE A 41 -12.14 1.35 -6.75
N ASN A 42 -12.56 0.47 -7.66
CA ASN A 42 -11.64 -0.19 -8.56
C ASN A 42 -10.95 0.82 -9.50
N GLN A 43 -11.69 1.78 -10.05
CA GLN A 43 -11.11 2.83 -10.89
C GLN A 43 -10.17 3.78 -10.11
N GLN A 44 -10.45 4.01 -8.83
CA GLN A 44 -9.56 4.76 -7.95
C GLN A 44 -8.26 4.00 -7.70
N ALA A 45 -8.35 2.69 -7.42
CA ALA A 45 -7.19 1.81 -7.27
C ALA A 45 -6.25 1.87 -8.48
N TYR A 46 -6.77 1.71 -9.72
CA TYR A 46 -5.95 1.85 -10.93
C TYR A 46 -5.26 3.21 -11.07
N LYS A 47 -5.93 4.30 -10.69
CA LYS A 47 -5.35 5.65 -10.77
C LYS A 47 -4.27 5.85 -9.71
N GLN A 48 -4.53 5.36 -8.49
CA GLN A 48 -3.58 5.41 -7.40
C GLN A 48 -2.32 4.61 -7.73
N ALA A 49 -2.48 3.38 -8.24
CA ALA A 49 -1.36 2.53 -8.64
C ALA A 49 -0.44 3.24 -9.65
N LYS A 50 -1.01 3.90 -10.67
CA LYS A 50 -0.21 4.65 -11.64
C LYS A 50 0.59 5.78 -11.02
N VAL A 51 0.01 6.52 -10.06
CA VAL A 51 0.72 7.61 -9.37
C VAL A 51 1.85 7.06 -8.50
N GLU A 52 1.57 5.98 -7.78
CA GLU A 52 2.54 5.29 -6.92
C GLU A 52 3.71 4.71 -7.73
N ILE A 53 3.44 4.05 -8.86
CA ILE A 53 4.47 3.53 -9.77
C ILE A 53 5.37 4.66 -10.29
N GLU A 54 4.80 5.78 -10.74
CA GLU A 54 5.59 6.91 -11.21
C GLU A 54 6.44 7.53 -10.08
N ALA A 55 5.90 7.63 -8.86
CA ALA A 55 6.67 8.07 -7.70
C ALA A 55 7.83 7.12 -7.37
N LEU A 56 7.60 5.81 -7.40
CA LEU A 56 8.63 4.80 -7.19
C LEU A 56 9.69 4.85 -8.30
N LYS A 57 9.31 4.94 -9.58
CA LYS A 57 10.26 5.07 -10.71
C LYS A 57 11.15 6.29 -10.54
N LEU A 58 10.57 7.44 -10.19
CA LEU A 58 11.32 8.66 -9.93
C LEU A 58 12.31 8.49 -8.77
N SER A 59 11.90 7.80 -7.71
CA SER A 59 12.75 7.51 -6.55
C SER A 59 13.87 6.53 -6.89
N VAL A 60 13.61 5.50 -7.70
CA VAL A 60 14.62 4.56 -8.20
C VAL A 60 15.67 5.30 -9.06
N GLU A 61 15.24 6.23 -9.91
CA GLU A 61 16.17 7.07 -10.67
C GLU A 61 16.94 8.05 -9.79
N ASP A 62 16.36 8.53 -8.69
CA ASP A 62 17.05 9.37 -7.70
C ASP A 62 18.09 8.59 -6.91
N TYR A 63 17.75 7.36 -6.48
CA TYR A 63 18.67 6.40 -5.89
C TYR A 63 19.84 6.14 -6.85
N ARG A 64 19.57 5.84 -8.12
CA ARG A 64 20.63 5.65 -9.13
C ARG A 64 21.52 6.87 -9.29
N ARG A 65 20.96 8.07 -9.29
CA ARG A 65 21.73 9.32 -9.38
C ARG A 65 22.63 9.52 -8.15
N SER A 66 22.18 9.11 -6.98
CA SER A 66 22.90 9.28 -5.70
C SER A 66 23.97 8.21 -5.46
N PHE A 67 23.70 6.96 -5.84
CA PHE A 67 24.53 5.80 -5.49
C PHE A 67 25.19 5.11 -6.69
N GLY A 68 24.87 5.54 -7.93
CA GLY A 68 25.52 5.06 -9.16
C GLY A 68 24.95 3.77 -9.76
N GLY A 69 23.97 3.14 -9.11
CA GLY A 69 23.31 1.92 -9.58
C GLY A 69 21.85 1.84 -9.14
N TYR A 70 21.08 0.94 -9.73
CA TYR A 70 19.72 0.66 -9.28
C TYR A 70 19.73 -0.21 -8.00
N PRO A 71 18.67 -0.18 -7.18
CA PRO A 71 18.53 -1.06 -6.03
C PRO A 71 18.83 -2.52 -6.38
N ILE A 72 19.79 -3.12 -5.68
CA ILE A 72 20.17 -4.51 -5.81
C ILE A 72 20.47 -5.09 -4.42
N CYS A 73 20.10 -6.34 -4.18
CA CYS A 73 20.33 -7.04 -2.93
C CYS A 73 21.27 -8.22 -3.14
N PRO A 74 22.10 -8.58 -2.15
CA PRO A 74 22.79 -9.86 -2.18
C PRO A 74 21.79 -11.02 -2.25
N GLN A 75 22.17 -12.08 -2.95
CA GLN A 75 21.33 -13.26 -3.12
C GLN A 75 20.98 -13.88 -1.76
N ASN A 76 19.71 -14.30 -1.61
CA ASN A 76 19.16 -14.89 -0.38
C ASN A 76 19.05 -13.94 0.83
N VAL A 77 19.25 -12.63 0.65
CA VAL A 77 19.06 -11.64 1.72
C VAL A 77 17.67 -11.04 1.69
N CYS A 78 17.20 -10.61 0.52
CA CYS A 78 15.89 -9.99 0.37
C CYS A 78 15.24 -10.33 -0.98
N THR A 79 13.91 -10.27 -1.07
CA THR A 79 13.18 -10.33 -2.34
C THR A 79 13.43 -9.05 -3.16
N PRO A 80 13.13 -9.04 -4.48
CA PRO A 80 13.27 -7.81 -5.26
C PRO A 80 12.43 -6.63 -4.75
N GLY A 81 11.20 -6.83 -4.26
CA GLY A 81 10.40 -5.74 -3.73
C GLY A 81 10.77 -5.33 -2.30
N GLU A 82 11.25 -6.26 -1.46
CA GLU A 82 11.94 -5.91 -0.20
C GLU A 82 13.20 -5.07 -0.48
N CYS A 83 13.96 -5.44 -1.52
CA CYS A 83 15.13 -4.67 -1.96
C CYS A 83 14.75 -3.26 -2.33
N LEU A 84 13.68 -3.10 -3.10
CA LEU A 84 13.16 -1.80 -3.50
C LEU A 84 12.79 -0.98 -2.27
N PHE A 85 11.99 -1.54 -1.34
CA PHE A 85 11.58 -0.86 -0.12
C PHE A 85 12.77 -0.41 0.70
N LEU A 86 13.64 -1.34 1.09
CA LEU A 86 14.78 -1.07 1.95
C LEU A 86 15.74 -0.04 1.34
N SER A 87 15.95 -0.08 0.03
CA SER A 87 16.84 0.87 -0.64
C SER A 87 16.25 2.27 -0.71
N LEU A 88 14.98 2.42 -1.08
CA LEU A 88 14.35 3.73 -1.20
C LEU A 88 14.00 4.35 0.17
N ALA A 89 13.75 3.52 1.18
CA ALA A 89 13.51 3.95 2.55
C ALA A 89 14.82 4.24 3.34
N GLY A 90 15.99 3.96 2.76
CA GLY A 90 17.29 4.29 3.37
C GLY A 90 17.83 3.25 4.38
N PHE A 91 17.42 2.00 4.26
CA PHE A 91 17.93 0.87 5.05
C PHE A 91 19.02 0.05 4.33
N HIS A 92 19.26 0.31 3.03
CA HIS A 92 20.41 -0.23 2.28
C HIS A 92 21.43 0.84 1.89
N ASN A 93 22.70 0.45 1.91
CA ASN A 93 23.78 1.18 1.24
C ASN A 93 23.83 0.85 -0.28
N GLU A 94 24.83 1.38 -1.00
CA GLU A 94 25.01 1.16 -2.44
C GLU A 94 25.31 -0.29 -2.86
N ARG A 95 25.63 -1.15 -1.89
CA ARG A 95 25.91 -2.58 -2.11
C ARG A 95 24.71 -3.47 -1.79
N GLY A 96 23.59 -2.88 -1.35
CA GLY A 96 22.42 -3.63 -0.89
C GLY A 96 22.60 -4.29 0.47
N THR A 97 23.63 -3.93 1.22
CA THR A 97 23.78 -4.43 2.59
C THR A 97 23.06 -3.52 3.55
N LEU A 98 22.46 -4.12 4.58
CA LEU A 98 21.73 -3.42 5.63
C LEU A 98 22.70 -2.58 6.46
N GLU A 99 22.47 -1.27 6.48
CA GLU A 99 23.18 -0.34 7.34
C GLU A 99 22.16 0.59 8.02
N MET A 100 22.38 0.88 9.30
CA MET A 100 21.54 1.81 10.03
C MET A 100 21.76 3.25 9.50
N PRO A 101 20.72 4.11 9.47
CA PRO A 101 20.79 5.49 8.98
C PRO A 101 22.03 6.26 9.46
N PRO A 102 22.56 7.22 8.68
CA PRO A 102 21.78 8.17 7.90
C PRO A 102 21.96 8.00 6.38
N TYR A 103 21.23 7.07 5.76
CA TYR A 103 20.98 7.14 4.32
C TYR A 103 19.72 7.97 4.09
N PRO A 104 19.77 9.05 3.29
CA PRO A 104 18.58 9.83 3.01
C PRO A 104 17.60 8.98 2.20
N ALA A 105 16.39 8.78 2.72
CA ALA A 105 15.31 8.15 1.97
C ALA A 105 15.03 8.95 0.69
N THR A 106 14.94 8.26 -0.43
CA THR A 106 14.65 8.85 -1.75
C THR A 106 13.16 8.88 -2.03
N ILE A 107 12.34 8.29 -1.15
CA ILE A 107 10.87 8.27 -1.26
C ILE A 107 10.22 8.75 0.02
N SER A 108 9.09 9.44 -0.12
CA SER A 108 8.18 9.67 1.00
C SER A 108 7.40 8.38 1.24
N THR A 109 7.78 7.65 2.29
CA THR A 109 7.13 6.39 2.66
C THR A 109 5.70 6.60 3.19
N ASP A 110 5.36 7.81 3.62
CA ASP A 110 4.01 8.23 4.01
C ASP A 110 3.01 8.05 2.85
N LEU A 111 3.46 8.22 1.59
CA LEU A 111 2.63 7.98 0.40
C LEU A 111 2.10 6.54 0.34
N PHE A 112 2.84 5.60 0.93
CA PHE A 112 2.52 4.17 1.00
C PHE A 112 2.00 3.78 2.39
N GLY A 113 1.66 4.76 3.23
CA GLY A 113 1.14 4.55 4.57
C GLY A 113 2.16 4.00 5.57
N TYR A 114 3.45 4.31 5.38
CA TYR A 114 4.53 4.02 6.32
C TYR A 114 5.03 5.32 6.95
N ASP A 115 4.75 5.50 8.24
CA ASP A 115 5.27 6.62 9.02
C ASP A 115 6.61 6.23 9.66
N LEU A 116 7.71 6.53 8.96
CA LEU A 116 9.06 6.29 9.44
C LEU A 116 9.57 7.39 10.40
N ASN A 117 8.86 8.52 10.49
CA ASN A 117 9.27 9.66 11.30
C ASN A 117 8.85 9.56 12.76
N SER A 118 7.85 8.73 13.07
CA SER A 118 7.32 8.57 14.43
C SER A 118 8.12 7.61 15.32
N TYR A 119 9.13 6.92 14.79
CA TYR A 119 9.82 5.85 15.52
C TYR A 119 11.23 6.24 15.96
N ASP A 120 11.55 5.90 17.22
CA ASP A 120 12.84 6.17 17.84
C ASP A 120 13.89 5.14 17.40
N ILE A 121 14.88 5.60 16.63
CA ILE A 121 16.01 4.81 16.13
C ILE A 121 16.88 4.28 17.30
N SER A 122 16.74 4.84 18.51
CA SER A 122 17.44 4.40 19.71
C SER A 122 16.94 3.05 20.25
N GLU A 123 15.77 2.57 19.81
CA GLU A 123 15.20 1.27 20.19
C GLU A 123 15.61 0.12 19.24
N VAL A 124 16.51 0.39 18.28
CA VAL A 124 17.00 -0.65 17.38
C VAL A 124 17.77 -1.71 18.21
N PRO A 125 17.30 -2.97 18.23
CA PRO A 125 17.98 -4.02 18.98
C PRO A 125 19.39 -4.27 18.40
N ASP A 126 20.30 -4.83 19.20
CA ASP A 126 21.60 -5.29 18.71
C ASP A 126 21.39 -6.58 17.89
N ILE A 127 21.00 -6.41 16.62
CA ILE A 127 20.79 -7.48 15.65
C ILE A 127 22.11 -7.74 14.95
N SER A 128 22.89 -8.66 15.50
CA SER A 128 24.19 -9.03 14.94
C SER A 128 24.06 -9.47 13.47
N HIS A 129 24.87 -8.85 12.61
CA HIS A 129 24.94 -9.05 11.17
C HIS A 129 25.23 -10.52 10.79
N ASN A 130 24.22 -11.31 10.39
CA ASN A 130 24.47 -12.43 9.47
C ASN A 130 23.25 -13.12 8.85
N ASP A 131 22.02 -12.92 9.33
CA ASP A 131 20.89 -13.73 8.83
C ASP A 131 19.79 -12.97 8.08
N GLY A 132 19.79 -11.62 8.07
CA GLY A 132 18.80 -10.77 7.37
C GLY A 132 17.38 -10.85 7.95
N LYS A 133 16.95 -12.05 8.33
CA LYS A 133 15.63 -12.40 8.88
C LYS A 133 15.32 -11.71 10.20
N SER A 134 16.33 -11.53 11.06
CA SER A 134 16.16 -10.87 12.37
C SER A 134 15.82 -9.38 12.22
N LEU A 135 16.49 -8.67 11.31
CA LEU A 135 16.16 -7.29 10.98
C LEU A 135 14.82 -7.18 10.26
N MET A 136 14.54 -8.04 9.28
CA MET A 136 13.26 -8.02 8.56
C MET A 136 12.08 -8.26 9.49
N PHE A 137 12.22 -9.18 10.44
CA PHE A 137 11.23 -9.42 11.48
C PHE A 137 11.04 -8.20 12.39
N TRP A 138 12.14 -7.54 12.79
CA TRP A 138 12.08 -6.33 13.59
C TRP A 138 11.43 -5.17 12.81
N LEU A 139 11.82 -4.91 11.56
CA LEU A 139 11.22 -3.90 10.69
C LEU A 139 9.73 -4.16 10.50
N SER A 140 9.33 -5.40 10.23
CA SER A 140 7.91 -5.73 10.11
C SER A 140 7.13 -5.44 11.38
N LYS A 141 7.69 -5.80 12.55
CA LYS A 141 7.07 -5.50 13.85
C LYS A 141 7.01 -3.99 14.15
N MET A 142 8.06 -3.26 13.77
CA MET A 142 8.15 -1.81 13.92
C MET A 142 7.09 -1.11 13.06
N LEU A 143 7.03 -1.46 11.77
CA LEU A 143 6.11 -0.87 10.80
C LEU A 143 4.67 -1.35 10.96
N GLY A 144 4.46 -2.46 11.68
CA GLY A 144 3.17 -3.13 11.79
C GLY A 144 2.66 -3.68 10.46
N LYS A 145 3.55 -3.84 9.47
CA LYS A 145 3.27 -4.17 8.07
C LYS A 145 4.44 -4.93 7.45
N ASP A 146 4.20 -5.53 6.28
CA ASP A 146 5.26 -6.12 5.48
C ASP A 146 6.23 -5.04 4.96
N VAL A 147 7.49 -5.43 4.79
CA VAL A 147 8.60 -4.55 4.39
C VAL A 147 8.67 -4.50 2.86
N ALA A 148 7.58 -4.05 2.24
CA ALA A 148 7.41 -4.02 0.80
C ALA A 148 6.43 -2.91 0.41
N PHE A 149 6.63 -2.23 -0.72
CA PHE A 149 5.59 -1.33 -1.22
C PHE A 149 4.42 -2.17 -1.74
N LEU A 150 3.23 -1.97 -1.15
CA LEU A 150 2.01 -2.65 -1.58
C LEU A 150 1.19 -1.75 -2.51
N ASP A 151 0.64 -2.37 -3.55
CA ASP A 151 -0.31 -1.75 -4.46
C ASP A 151 -1.71 -1.61 -3.83
N PRO A 152 -2.64 -0.91 -4.49
CA PRO A 152 -3.99 -0.67 -3.96
C PRO A 152 -4.84 -1.92 -3.73
N TRP A 153 -4.44 -3.08 -4.28
CA TRP A 153 -5.09 -4.37 -4.08
C TRP A 153 -4.40 -5.22 -3.01
N GLY A 154 -3.30 -4.72 -2.43
CA GLY A 154 -2.54 -5.35 -1.35
C GLY A 154 -1.44 -6.27 -1.84
N ASN A 155 -1.12 -6.28 -3.13
CA ASN A 155 -0.01 -7.06 -3.67
C ASN A 155 1.28 -6.25 -3.63
N GLU A 156 2.42 -6.91 -3.50
CA GLU A 156 3.72 -6.24 -3.62
C GLU A 156 3.93 -5.68 -5.04
N TYR A 157 4.45 -4.46 -5.14
CA TYR A 157 4.93 -3.92 -6.41
C TYR A 157 6.08 -4.76 -6.93
N ILE A 158 6.00 -5.15 -8.21
CA ILE A 158 6.98 -6.02 -8.83
C ILE A 158 8.11 -5.18 -9.36
N TYR A 159 9.29 -5.38 -8.78
CA TYR A 159 10.55 -4.76 -9.20
C TYR A 159 11.47 -5.82 -9.79
N GLU A 160 12.02 -5.56 -10.97
CA GLU A 160 12.99 -6.44 -11.62
C GLU A 160 14.25 -5.68 -12.01
N TYR A 161 15.36 -6.03 -11.37
CA TYR A 161 16.70 -5.59 -11.74
C TYR A 161 17.76 -6.59 -11.23
N PRO A 162 18.74 -6.99 -12.08
CA PRO A 162 18.81 -6.75 -13.51
C PRO A 162 17.69 -7.49 -14.27
N LEU A 163 17.33 -7.00 -15.46
CA LEU A 163 16.31 -7.64 -16.31
C LEU A 163 16.80 -9.00 -16.83
N GLU A 164 15.93 -10.02 -16.79
CA GLU A 164 16.27 -11.39 -17.25
C GLU A 164 16.71 -11.44 -18.72
N GLU A 165 16.04 -10.69 -19.59
CA GLU A 165 16.35 -10.64 -21.02
C GLU A 165 17.66 -9.89 -21.33
N GLY A 166 18.27 -9.26 -20.32
CA GLY A 166 19.41 -8.37 -20.47
C GLY A 166 19.00 -7.02 -21.08
N GLY A 167 19.48 -5.93 -20.50
CA GLY A 167 19.19 -4.59 -20.99
C GLY A 167 19.49 -3.51 -19.93
N PRO A 168 19.56 -2.24 -20.36
CA PRO A 168 19.64 -1.13 -19.42
C PRO A 168 18.28 -0.89 -18.75
N GLY A 169 18.29 -0.48 -17.48
CA GLY A 169 17.09 -0.10 -16.74
C GLY A 169 16.54 -1.20 -15.84
N PHE A 170 15.32 -0.99 -15.35
CA PHE A 170 14.58 -1.86 -14.44
C PHE A 170 13.12 -1.99 -14.90
N ARG A 171 12.40 -2.99 -14.40
CA ARG A 171 10.94 -3.10 -14.53
C ARG A 171 10.30 -2.74 -13.19
N LEU A 172 9.22 -1.96 -13.23
CA LEU A 172 8.41 -1.67 -12.04
C LEU A 172 6.94 -1.53 -12.43
N PHE A 173 6.09 -2.36 -11.85
CA PHE A 173 4.66 -2.44 -12.16
C PHE A 173 3.88 -3.11 -11.03
N SER A 174 2.54 -3.03 -11.06
CA SER A 174 1.64 -3.77 -10.15
C SER A 174 0.99 -4.93 -10.90
N ALA A 175 0.77 -6.04 -10.19
CA ALA A 175 0.05 -7.22 -10.70
C ALA A 175 -1.47 -7.02 -10.83
N GLY A 176 -1.98 -5.83 -10.47
CA GLY A 176 -3.40 -5.54 -10.57
C GLY A 176 -4.27 -6.30 -9.55
N PRO A 177 -5.61 -6.22 -9.72
CA PRO A 177 -6.58 -6.84 -8.82
C PRO A 177 -6.45 -8.35 -8.64
N ASP A 178 -5.96 -9.09 -9.64
CA ASP A 178 -5.86 -10.55 -9.55
C ASP A 178 -4.59 -11.04 -8.83
N GLY A 179 -3.60 -10.14 -8.65
CA GLY A 179 -2.35 -10.36 -7.96
C GLY A 179 -1.38 -11.29 -8.70
N LYS A 180 -1.58 -11.53 -9.99
CA LYS A 180 -0.77 -12.43 -10.81
C LYS A 180 -0.22 -11.69 -12.01
N THR A 181 0.99 -12.05 -12.40
CA THR A 181 1.63 -11.51 -13.61
C THR A 181 2.23 -12.63 -14.45
N GLY A 182 2.68 -12.28 -15.65
CA GLY A 182 3.35 -13.15 -16.60
C GLY A 182 2.53 -13.38 -17.87
N LYS A 183 3.01 -14.34 -18.68
CA LYS A 183 2.50 -14.57 -20.04
C LYS A 183 0.97 -14.76 -20.12
N ASP A 184 0.38 -15.40 -19.11
CA ASP A 184 -1.04 -15.75 -19.09
C ASP A 184 -1.88 -14.89 -18.13
N TRP A 185 -1.25 -14.00 -17.36
CA TRP A 185 -1.90 -13.24 -16.27
C TRP A 185 -1.73 -11.72 -16.37
N SER A 186 -0.90 -11.21 -17.28
CA SER A 186 -0.59 -9.78 -17.42
C SER A 186 -1.74 -8.87 -17.94
N ALA A 187 -2.98 -9.36 -17.95
CA ALA A 187 -4.11 -8.63 -18.54
C ALA A 187 -4.53 -7.40 -17.73
N ASP A 188 -4.35 -7.44 -16.41
CA ASP A 188 -4.66 -6.36 -15.47
C ASP A 188 -3.41 -5.72 -14.83
N ASP A 189 -2.21 -6.12 -15.27
CA ASP A 189 -0.95 -5.48 -14.88
C ASP A 189 -0.99 -3.96 -15.15
N VAL A 190 -0.49 -3.18 -14.19
CA VAL A 190 -0.44 -1.72 -14.25
C VAL A 190 1.00 -1.25 -14.31
N ASN A 191 1.35 -0.52 -15.37
CA ASN A 191 2.68 0.06 -15.62
C ASN A 191 2.73 1.57 -15.43
#